data_AF-A0A6J1TZR7-F1
#
_entry.id   AF-A0A6J1TZR7-F1
#
_cell.length_a   1.000
_cell.length_b   1.000
_cell.length_c   1.000
_cell.angle_alpha   90.00
_cell.angle_beta   90.00
_cell.angle_gamma   90.00
#
_symmetry.space_group_name_H-M   'P 1'
#
loop_
_entity.id
_entity.type
_entity.pdbx_description
1 polymer ?
#
loop_
_entity_poly.entity_id
_entity_poly.type
_entity_poly.pdbx_seq_one_letter_code
_entity_poly.pdbx_strand_id
1 'polypeptide(L)'
;MLQRPRPYQCNFLGTVYKNSSREIVLEILMQSGLHKLCWISAREQWTPQETNESLQIYQNALLESDLTLCPVGVNTECYRIYEACSFGSVPVVEDVMTPGNCGNSSMHHRAPLQLLKTTGAPFIFIKDWKELPAVLEKEQNMTLQQKIQRRKILMEWYQQFKAQMRQKFVSTLEKAFLPKDNDD
;
A
#
# COMPACT_ATOMS: atom_id res chain seq x y z
N MET A 1 3.34 -3.63 19.73
CA MET A 1 2.56 -3.93 18.50
C MET A 1 3.38 -4.65 17.44
N LEU A 2 4.62 -4.23 17.13
CA LEU A 2 5.44 -4.91 16.11
C LEU A 2 5.84 -6.35 16.45
N GLN A 3 5.98 -6.67 17.74
CA GLN A 3 6.58 -7.90 18.25
C GLN A 3 5.59 -9.06 18.45
N ARG A 4 4.28 -8.81 18.34
CA ARG A 4 3.24 -9.80 18.64
C ARG A 4 2.75 -10.48 17.35
N PRO A 5 2.26 -11.73 17.43
CA PRO A 5 1.50 -12.31 16.32
C PRO A 5 0.27 -11.44 16.03
N ARG A 6 -0.10 -11.36 14.75
CA ARG A 6 -1.28 -10.66 14.27
C ARG A 6 -2.37 -11.70 13.97
N PRO A 7 -3.63 -11.47 14.38
CA PRO A 7 -4.70 -12.44 14.17
C PRO A 7 -5.09 -12.62 12.70
N TYR A 8 -4.83 -11.61 11.85
CA TYR A 8 -5.15 -11.67 10.43
C TYR A 8 -3.87 -11.68 9.58
N GLN A 9 -3.88 -12.47 8.51
CA GLN A 9 -2.81 -12.46 7.51
C GLN A 9 -2.91 -11.24 6.59
N CYS A 10 -4.13 -10.79 6.28
CA CYS A 10 -4.33 -9.62 5.43
C CYS A 10 -5.55 -8.80 5.84
N ASN A 11 -5.66 -7.57 5.33
CA ASN A 11 -6.90 -6.81 5.37
C ASN A 11 -7.25 -6.20 4.01
N PHE A 12 -8.55 -6.02 3.80
CA PHE A 12 -9.09 -5.20 2.73
C PHE A 12 -10.33 -4.45 3.23
N LEU A 13 -10.23 -3.11 3.25
CA LEU A 13 -11.34 -2.24 3.61
C LEU A 13 -11.53 -1.19 2.52
N GLY A 14 -12.75 -1.08 2.01
CA GLY A 14 -13.09 -0.06 1.05
C GLY A 14 -14.33 -0.35 0.21
N THR A 15 -14.69 0.65 -0.59
CA THR A 15 -15.81 0.56 -1.53
C THR A 15 -15.43 -0.29 -2.74
N VAL A 16 -16.29 -1.23 -3.12
CA VAL A 16 -16.10 -2.13 -4.25
C VAL A 16 -16.85 -1.57 -5.45
N TYR A 17 -16.11 -1.03 -6.41
CA TYR A 17 -16.70 -0.50 -7.63
C TYR A 17 -16.81 -1.59 -8.69
N LYS A 18 -17.86 -1.52 -9.50
CA LYS A 18 -18.03 -2.41 -10.66
C LYS A 18 -16.87 -2.25 -11.65
N ASN A 19 -16.45 -3.35 -12.24
CA ASN A 19 -15.34 -3.47 -13.18
C ASN A 19 -14.01 -2.93 -12.60
N SER A 20 -13.75 -3.17 -11.31
CA SER A 20 -12.51 -2.75 -10.66
C SER A 20 -11.72 -3.92 -10.11
N SER A 21 -10.41 -3.74 -9.94
CA SER A 21 -9.53 -4.74 -9.31
C SER A 21 -10.00 -5.14 -7.90
N ARG A 22 -10.82 -4.30 -7.24
CA ARG A 22 -11.41 -4.60 -5.93
C ARG A 22 -12.41 -5.75 -5.98
N GLU A 23 -13.16 -5.91 -7.06
CA GLU A 23 -14.05 -7.07 -7.26
C GLU A 23 -13.23 -8.33 -7.41
N ILE A 24 -12.17 -8.28 -8.22
CA ILE A 24 -11.27 -9.42 -8.47
C ILE A 24 -10.63 -9.89 -7.15
N VAL A 25 -10.14 -8.95 -6.33
CA VAL A 25 -9.58 -9.27 -5.00
C VAL A 25 -10.58 -10.03 -4.14
N LEU A 26 -11.82 -9.51 -4.04
CA LEU A 26 -12.85 -10.14 -3.22
C LEU A 26 -13.26 -11.50 -3.77
N GLU A 27 -13.40 -11.63 -5.08
CA GLU A 27 -13.72 -12.89 -5.74
C GLU A 27 -12.67 -13.96 -5.41
N ILE A 28 -11.38 -13.64 -5.54
CA ILE A 28 -10.28 -14.56 -5.24
C ILE A 28 -10.27 -14.96 -3.75
N LEU A 29 -10.48 -13.99 -2.85
CA LEU A 29 -10.55 -14.25 -1.41
C LEU A 29 -11.72 -15.17 -1.04
N MET A 30 -12.87 -15.00 -1.69
CA MET A 30 -14.06 -15.81 -1.45
C MET A 30 -13.89 -17.23 -2.02
N GLN A 31 -13.55 -17.35 -3.31
CA GLN A 31 -13.42 -18.63 -4.02
C GLN A 31 -12.35 -19.55 -3.40
N SER A 32 -11.24 -18.97 -2.94
CA SER A 32 -10.13 -19.72 -2.35
C SER A 32 -10.32 -20.01 -0.86
N GLY A 33 -11.40 -19.54 -0.24
CA GLY A 33 -11.62 -19.63 1.22
C GLY A 33 -10.68 -18.75 2.06
N LEU A 34 -9.84 -17.93 1.42
CA LEU A 34 -8.83 -17.07 2.04
C LEU A 34 -9.43 -15.89 2.80
N HIS A 35 -10.69 -15.54 2.54
CA HIS A 35 -11.43 -14.53 3.31
C HIS A 35 -11.41 -14.78 4.83
N LYS A 36 -11.32 -16.05 5.26
CA LYS A 36 -11.25 -16.43 6.68
C LYS A 36 -9.95 -16.03 7.35
N LEU A 37 -8.90 -15.79 6.57
CA LEU A 37 -7.57 -15.40 7.06
C LEU A 37 -7.41 -13.88 7.12
N CYS A 38 -8.39 -13.12 6.64
CA CYS A 38 -8.25 -11.68 6.44
C CYS A 38 -9.37 -10.88 7.10
N TRP A 39 -9.04 -9.66 7.52
CA TRP A 39 -10.02 -8.67 7.93
C TRP A 39 -10.63 -8.02 6.69
N ILE A 40 -11.86 -8.37 6.34
CA ILE A 40 -12.56 -7.81 5.19
C ILE A 40 -13.72 -6.94 5.66
N SER A 41 -13.71 -5.67 5.26
CA SER A 41 -14.86 -4.77 5.42
C SER A 41 -15.08 -4.04 4.10
N ALA A 42 -15.82 -4.70 3.21
CA ALA A 42 -16.19 -4.18 1.91
C ALA A 42 -17.55 -3.50 1.98
N ARG A 43 -17.73 -2.42 1.21
CA ARG A 43 -19.01 -1.73 1.04
C ARG A 43 -19.31 -1.52 -0.44
N GLU A 44 -20.58 -1.53 -0.82
CA GLU A 44 -20.96 -1.31 -2.21
C GLU A 44 -20.90 0.17 -2.61
N GLN A 45 -21.17 1.07 -1.66
CA GLN A 45 -21.21 2.51 -1.89
C GLN A 45 -20.24 3.24 -0.99
N TRP A 46 -19.67 4.34 -1.48
CA TRP A 46 -18.89 5.26 -0.66
C TRP A 46 -19.85 6.23 0.01
N THR A 47 -19.72 6.38 1.33
CA THR A 47 -20.49 7.33 2.12
C THR A 47 -19.58 8.42 2.65
N PRO A 48 -19.99 9.69 2.60
CA PRO A 48 -19.30 10.73 3.34
C PRO A 48 -19.53 10.54 4.86
N GLN A 49 -18.80 11.30 5.69
CA GLN A 49 -18.87 11.27 7.15
C GLN A 49 -18.47 9.94 7.81
N GLU A 50 -17.20 9.55 7.69
CA GLU A 50 -16.61 8.49 8.52
C GLU A 50 -16.73 8.85 10.01
N THR A 51 -17.05 7.86 10.85
CA THR A 51 -17.22 8.04 12.30
C THR A 51 -15.95 7.67 13.05
N ASN A 52 -15.88 7.98 14.34
CA ASN A 52 -14.75 7.54 15.17
C ASN A 52 -14.69 6.00 15.24
N GLU A 53 -15.84 5.33 15.22
CA GLU A 53 -15.93 3.87 15.21
C GLU A 53 -15.40 3.29 13.89
N SER A 54 -15.78 3.85 12.74
CA SER A 54 -15.27 3.37 11.44
C SER A 54 -13.77 3.63 11.28
N LEU A 55 -13.28 4.77 11.78
CA LEU A 55 -11.86 5.06 11.87
C LEU A 55 -11.12 4.03 12.76
N GLN A 56 -11.66 3.73 13.95
CA GLN A 56 -11.05 2.76 14.86
C GLN A 56 -11.01 1.36 14.24
N ILE A 57 -12.09 0.94 13.56
CA ILE A 57 -12.14 -0.33 12.82
C ILE A 57 -11.03 -0.36 11.76
N TYR A 58 -10.87 0.72 11.00
CA TYR A 58 -9.83 0.81 9.98
C TYR A 58 -8.43 0.73 10.57
N GLN A 59 -8.15 1.47 11.63
CA GLN A 59 -6.85 1.42 12.33
C GLN A 59 -6.56 0.03 12.91
N ASN A 60 -7.57 -0.62 13.50
CA ASN A 60 -7.45 -1.97 14.03
C ASN A 60 -7.11 -2.97 12.92
N ALA A 61 -7.79 -2.89 11.78
CA ALA A 61 -7.49 -3.78 10.65
C ALA A 61 -6.02 -3.64 10.18
N LEU A 62 -5.48 -2.42 10.13
CA LEU A 62 -4.07 -2.18 9.80
C LEU A 62 -3.11 -2.67 10.90
N LEU A 63 -3.49 -2.53 12.17
CA LEU A 63 -2.69 -2.96 13.31
C LEU A 63 -2.64 -4.48 13.49
N GLU A 64 -3.74 -5.15 13.16
CA GLU A 64 -3.99 -6.56 13.44
C GLU A 64 -3.79 -7.47 12.22
N SER A 65 -3.38 -6.94 11.07
CA SER A 65 -3.13 -7.72 9.85
C SER A 65 -1.67 -7.67 9.41
N ASP A 66 -1.09 -8.79 8.97
CA ASP A 66 0.29 -8.81 8.45
C ASP A 66 0.45 -8.03 7.13
N LEU A 67 -0.56 -8.13 6.26
CA LEU A 67 -0.61 -7.53 4.94
C LEU A 67 -1.80 -6.57 4.81
N THR A 68 -1.66 -5.54 3.97
CA THR A 68 -2.78 -4.71 3.52
C THR A 68 -2.90 -4.82 2.01
N LEU A 69 -4.07 -5.26 1.52
CA LEU A 69 -4.33 -5.37 0.10
C LEU A 69 -4.66 -3.98 -0.48
N CYS A 70 -3.84 -3.55 -1.44
CA CYS A 70 -3.91 -2.23 -2.07
C CYS A 70 -4.20 -2.36 -3.57
N PRO A 71 -5.40 -2.85 -3.98
CA PRO A 71 -5.81 -2.81 -5.38
C PRO A 71 -5.92 -1.38 -5.86
N VAL A 72 -5.63 -1.18 -7.14
CA VAL A 72 -5.72 0.13 -7.76
C VAL A 72 -7.15 0.66 -7.69
N GLY A 73 -7.26 1.98 -7.66
CA GLY A 73 -8.52 2.68 -7.91
C GLY A 73 -8.41 3.45 -9.22
N VAL A 74 -8.85 4.70 -9.20
CA VAL A 74 -8.57 5.66 -10.28
C VAL A 74 -7.05 5.85 -10.45
N ASN A 75 -6.32 5.84 -9.35
CA ASN A 75 -4.86 5.94 -9.31
C ASN A 75 -4.25 4.60 -8.88
N THR A 76 -3.09 4.27 -9.44
CA THR A 76 -2.27 3.15 -8.99
C THR A 76 -1.81 3.34 -7.54
N GLU A 77 -1.33 4.54 -7.23
CA GLU A 77 -0.91 4.92 -5.89
C GLU A 77 -2.11 5.43 -5.08
N CYS A 78 -2.32 4.87 -3.88
CA CYS A 78 -3.40 5.29 -3.00
C CYS A 78 -2.94 5.45 -1.55
N TYR A 79 -3.68 6.25 -0.80
CA TYR A 79 -3.39 6.58 0.61
C TYR A 79 -3.23 5.32 1.49
N ARG A 80 -3.95 4.23 1.18
CA ARG A 80 -3.90 2.97 1.91
C ARG A 80 -2.49 2.37 2.00
N ILE A 81 -1.68 2.56 0.96
CA ILE A 81 -0.29 2.10 0.94
C ILE A 81 0.49 2.73 2.11
N TYR A 82 0.36 4.04 2.27
CA TYR A 82 1.08 4.83 3.27
C TYR A 82 0.55 4.62 4.69
N GLU A 83 -0.76 4.47 4.84
CA GLU A 83 -1.38 4.15 6.12
C GLU A 83 -0.96 2.76 6.59
N ALA A 84 -0.95 1.76 5.71
CA ALA A 84 -0.44 0.43 6.01
C ALA A 84 1.02 0.46 6.49
N CYS A 85 1.88 1.23 5.82
CA CYS A 85 3.26 1.46 6.25
C CYS A 85 3.35 2.04 7.68
N SER A 86 2.44 2.96 8.02
CA SER A 86 2.41 3.63 9.33
C SER A 86 2.14 2.65 10.47
N PHE A 87 1.39 1.58 10.20
CA PHE A 87 1.05 0.54 11.16
C PHE A 87 1.90 -0.72 11.02
N GLY A 88 2.89 -0.74 10.14
CA GLY A 88 3.73 -1.90 9.90
C GLY A 88 3.00 -3.05 9.19
N SER A 89 1.84 -2.80 8.56
CA SER A 89 1.17 -3.78 7.69
C SER A 89 1.76 -3.68 6.29
N VAL A 90 2.29 -4.77 5.75
CA VAL A 90 3.02 -4.71 4.48
C VAL A 90 2.05 -4.54 3.31
N PRO A 91 2.21 -3.49 2.48
CA PRO A 91 1.36 -3.30 1.31
C PRO A 91 1.57 -4.41 0.28
N VAL A 92 0.46 -5.01 -0.18
CA VAL A 92 0.38 -5.79 -1.42
C VAL A 92 -0.20 -4.87 -2.48
N VAL A 93 0.65 -4.40 -3.38
CA VAL A 93 0.36 -3.31 -4.32
C VAL A 93 0.25 -3.85 -5.72
N GLU A 94 -0.86 -3.52 -6.38
CA GLU A 94 -1.07 -3.85 -7.78
C GLU A 94 -0.25 -2.91 -8.68
N ASP A 95 0.75 -3.48 -9.33
CA ASP A 95 1.78 -2.81 -10.13
C ASP A 95 1.34 -2.62 -11.58
N VAL A 96 0.25 -1.86 -11.75
CA VAL A 96 -0.36 -1.59 -13.06
C VAL A 96 -0.51 -0.09 -13.28
N MET A 97 -0.36 0.35 -14.52
CA MET A 97 -0.66 1.73 -14.90
C MET A 97 -2.17 1.95 -14.94
N THR A 98 -2.68 2.88 -14.15
CA THR A 98 -4.05 3.40 -14.33
C THR A 98 -4.05 4.52 -15.38
N PRO A 99 -5.24 4.91 -15.90
CA PRO A 99 -5.34 6.03 -16.85
C PRO A 99 -4.67 7.31 -16.32
N GLY A 100 -3.94 8.01 -17.20
CA GLY A 100 -3.21 9.25 -16.87
C GLY A 100 -1.75 9.23 -17.34
N ASN A 101 -1.04 10.34 -17.11
CA ASN A 101 0.35 10.52 -17.56
C ASN A 101 1.39 10.41 -16.43
N CYS A 102 0.98 10.17 -15.18
CA CYS A 102 1.86 10.21 -14.01
C CYS A 102 2.99 9.15 -14.01
N GLY A 103 2.88 8.10 -14.84
CA GLY A 103 3.92 7.09 -15.01
C GLY A 103 4.65 7.16 -16.36
N ASN A 104 4.45 8.23 -17.14
CA ASN A 104 5.08 8.41 -18.44
C ASN A 104 5.97 9.64 -18.41
N SER A 105 7.28 9.43 -18.32
CA SER A 105 8.31 10.47 -18.34
C SER A 105 9.27 10.26 -19.51
N SER A 106 10.07 11.28 -19.84
CA SER A 106 11.10 11.19 -20.88
C SER A 106 12.18 10.14 -20.60
N MET A 107 12.40 9.80 -19.32
CA MET A 107 13.40 8.80 -18.90
C MET A 107 12.81 7.41 -18.64
N HIS A 108 11.53 7.33 -18.27
CA HIS A 108 10.85 6.09 -17.97
C HIS A 108 9.43 6.11 -18.52
N HIS A 109 9.18 5.22 -19.48
CA HIS A 109 7.84 4.97 -20.01
C HIS A 109 7.15 3.88 -19.19
N ARG A 110 5.88 4.13 -18.81
CA ARG A 110 5.02 3.17 -18.08
C ARG A 110 5.63 2.67 -16.76
N ALA A 111 6.11 3.59 -15.93
CA ALA A 111 6.66 3.28 -14.61
C ALA A 111 5.69 3.71 -13.50
N PRO A 112 4.66 2.91 -13.18
CA PRO A 112 3.84 3.19 -12.01
C PRO A 112 4.68 3.09 -10.74
N LEU A 113 4.30 3.86 -9.71
CA LEU A 113 4.91 3.77 -8.38
C LEU A 113 6.43 4.06 -8.39
N GLN A 114 6.90 4.88 -9.33
CA GLN A 114 8.33 5.10 -9.58
C GLN A 114 9.08 5.54 -8.32
N LEU A 115 8.52 6.48 -7.53
CA LEU A 115 9.17 6.95 -6.30
C LEU A 115 9.31 5.82 -5.28
N LEU A 116 8.29 4.98 -5.13
CA LEU A 116 8.31 3.85 -4.21
C LEU A 116 9.36 2.82 -4.64
N LYS A 117 9.41 2.48 -5.94
CA LYS A 117 10.38 1.52 -6.47
C LYS A 117 11.82 2.03 -6.41
N THR A 118 12.06 3.29 -6.80
CA THR A 118 13.40 3.89 -6.81
C THR A 118 13.98 4.10 -5.42
N THR A 119 13.12 4.21 -4.39
CA THR A 119 13.54 4.28 -2.98
C THR A 119 13.58 2.91 -2.30
N GLY A 120 13.39 1.81 -3.05
CA GLY A 120 13.50 0.45 -2.52
C GLY A 120 12.37 0.07 -1.56
N ALA A 121 11.13 0.48 -1.83
CA ALA A 121 9.99 0.14 -1.00
C ALA A 121 9.89 -1.38 -0.76
N PRO A 122 9.85 -1.84 0.50
CA PRO A 122 9.79 -3.26 0.86
C PRO A 122 8.35 -3.80 0.75
N PHE A 123 7.68 -3.51 -0.37
CA PHE A 123 6.30 -3.90 -0.64
C PHE A 123 6.26 -5.19 -1.46
N ILE A 124 5.08 -5.79 -1.52
CA ILE A 124 4.80 -6.92 -2.40
C ILE A 124 4.11 -6.35 -3.63
N PHE A 125 4.86 -6.21 -4.72
CA PHE A 125 4.31 -5.75 -6.00
C PHE A 125 3.81 -6.96 -6.80
N ILE A 126 2.54 -6.94 -7.19
CA ILE A 126 1.91 -7.97 -8.02
C ILE A 126 1.41 -7.36 -9.32
N LYS A 127 1.44 -8.11 -10.42
CA LYS A 127 0.89 -7.66 -11.71
C LYS A 127 -0.54 -8.14 -11.91
N ASP A 128 -0.90 -9.26 -11.29
CA ASP A 128 -2.24 -9.85 -11.34
C ASP A 128 -2.65 -10.31 -9.94
N TRP A 129 -3.89 -10.02 -9.55
CA TRP A 129 -4.45 -10.47 -8.27
C TRP A 129 -4.55 -12.00 -8.15
N LYS A 130 -4.48 -12.74 -9.27
CA LYS A 130 -4.31 -14.21 -9.26
C LYS A 130 -3.04 -14.69 -8.54
N GLU A 131 -2.07 -13.81 -8.33
CA GLU A 131 -0.86 -14.09 -7.52
C GLU A 131 -1.16 -14.12 -6.01
N LEU A 132 -2.29 -13.56 -5.55
CA LEU A 132 -2.62 -13.39 -4.14
C LEU A 132 -2.60 -14.69 -3.31
N PRO A 133 -3.13 -15.84 -3.78
CA PRO A 133 -3.05 -17.08 -3.03
C PRO A 133 -1.61 -17.48 -2.69
N ALA A 134 -0.69 -17.37 -3.64
CA ALA A 134 0.73 -17.68 -3.42
C ALA A 134 1.40 -16.67 -2.47
N VAL A 135 0.99 -15.40 -2.51
CA VAL A 135 1.44 -14.38 -1.55
C VAL A 135 1.01 -14.74 -0.12
N LEU A 136 -0.24 -15.16 0.08
CA LEU A 136 -0.77 -15.52 1.39
C LEU A 136 -0.19 -16.84 1.90
N GLU A 137 0.04 -17.83 1.03
CA GLU A 137 0.73 -19.07 1.38
C GLU A 137 2.17 -18.78 1.87
N LYS A 138 2.89 -17.91 1.16
CA LYS A 138 4.24 -17.47 1.59
C LYS A 138 4.18 -16.77 2.96
N GLU A 139 3.18 -15.93 3.19
CA GLU A 139 2.98 -15.24 4.47
C GLU A 139 2.66 -16.22 5.61
N GLN A 140 1.86 -17.25 5.34
CA GLN A 140 1.51 -18.29 6.30
C GLN A 140 2.74 -19.09 6.74
N ASN A 141 3.65 -19.36 5.81
CA ASN A 141 4.87 -20.13 6.06
C ASN A 141 5.99 -19.33 6.74
N MET A 142 5.81 -18.02 6.95
CA MET A 142 6.78 -17.20 7.70
C MET A 142 6.67 -17.40 9.21
N THR A 143 7.81 -17.56 9.86
CA THR A 143 7.92 -17.51 11.32
C THR A 143 7.55 -16.14 11.85
N LEU A 144 7.12 -16.08 13.12
CA LEU A 144 6.83 -14.81 13.78
C LEU A 144 8.04 -13.85 13.75
N GLN A 145 9.26 -14.34 13.92
CA GLN A 145 10.47 -13.50 13.89
C GLN A 145 10.71 -12.86 12.51
N GLN A 146 10.48 -13.62 11.43
CA GLN A 146 10.56 -13.07 10.06
C GLN A 146 9.51 -11.97 9.84
N LYS A 147 8.27 -12.19 10.32
CA LYS A 147 7.20 -11.20 10.23
C LYS A 147 7.58 -9.94 11.00
N ILE A 148 8.01 -10.06 12.26
CA ILE A 148 8.46 -8.94 13.09
C ILE A 148 9.56 -8.14 12.38
N GLN A 149 10.56 -8.82 11.84
CA GLN A 149 11.67 -8.17 11.15
C GLN A 149 11.19 -7.41 9.91
N ARG A 150 10.28 -8.01 9.12
CA ARG A 150 9.70 -7.35 7.94
C ARG A 150 8.93 -6.08 8.32
N ARG A 151 8.17 -6.09 9.42
CA ARG A 151 7.45 -4.91 9.92
C ARG A 151 8.40 -3.78 10.35
N LYS A 152 9.52 -4.11 11.00
CA LYS A 152 10.56 -3.14 11.37
C LYS A 152 11.17 -2.49 10.13
N ILE A 153 11.60 -3.30 9.16
CA ILE A 153 12.16 -2.82 7.89
C ILE A 153 11.18 -1.87 7.18
N LEU A 154 9.90 -2.24 7.11
CA LEU A 154 8.86 -1.41 6.50
C LEU A 154 8.74 -0.04 7.19
N MET A 155 8.65 -0.02 8.52
CA MET A 155 8.45 1.22 9.27
C MET A 155 9.69 2.12 9.23
N GLU A 156 10.89 1.53 9.32
CA GLU A 156 12.16 2.25 9.17
C GLU A 156 12.27 2.86 7.77
N TRP A 157 12.00 2.07 6.73
CA TRP A 157 11.95 2.54 5.35
C TRP A 157 10.95 3.69 5.20
N TYR A 158 9.73 3.56 5.74
CA TYR A 158 8.71 4.58 5.57
C TYR A 158 9.05 5.90 6.28
N GLN A 159 9.71 5.83 7.45
CA GLN A 159 10.24 7.02 8.12
C GLN A 159 11.28 7.74 7.26
N GLN A 160 12.21 6.98 6.67
CA GLN A 160 13.25 7.53 5.78
C GLN A 160 12.64 8.08 4.50
N PHE A 161 11.71 7.35 3.88
CA PHE A 161 10.99 7.77 2.68
C PHE A 161 10.31 9.12 2.86
N LYS A 162 9.59 9.34 3.97
CA LYS A 162 8.97 10.64 4.28
C LYS A 162 10.00 11.77 4.39
N ALA A 163 11.14 11.52 5.04
CA ALA A 163 12.21 12.52 5.15
C ALA A 163 12.81 12.87 3.78
N GLN A 164 13.07 11.85 2.95
CA GLN A 164 13.57 12.03 1.59
C GLN A 164 12.58 12.78 0.70
N MET A 165 11.28 12.44 0.76
CA MET A 165 10.25 13.12 -0.02
C MET A 165 10.12 14.59 0.37
N ARG A 166 10.19 14.90 1.67
CA ARG A 166 10.21 16.30 2.15
C ARG A 166 11.40 17.07 1.56
N GLN A 167 12.61 16.51 1.64
CA GLN A 167 13.81 17.14 1.08
C GLN A 167 13.71 17.31 -0.44
N LYS A 168 13.25 16.27 -1.15
CA LYS A 168 13.07 16.30 -2.60
C LYS A 168 12.07 17.37 -3.01
N PHE A 169 10.95 17.49 -2.29
CA PHE A 169 9.93 18.50 -2.56
C PHE A 169 10.50 19.91 -2.40
N VAL A 170 11.14 20.21 -1.26
CA VAL A 170 11.77 21.52 -1.00
C VAL A 170 12.82 21.85 -2.06
N SER A 171 13.77 20.93 -2.32
CA SER A 171 14.82 21.15 -3.32
C SER A 171 14.26 21.35 -4.73
N THR A 172 13.13 20.71 -5.08
CA THR A 172 12.47 20.91 -6.37
C THR A 172 11.86 22.31 -6.46
N LEU A 173 11.22 22.79 -5.38
CA LEU A 173 10.68 24.15 -5.33
C LEU A 173 11.77 25.20 -5.40
N GLU A 174 12.85 25.04 -4.63
CA GLU A 174 13.98 25.96 -4.64
C GLU A 174 14.57 26.08 -6.05
N LYS A 175 14.82 24.95 -6.74
CA LYS A 175 15.34 24.96 -8.11
C LYS A 175 14.40 25.57 -9.14
N ALA A 176 13.09 25.44 -8.92
CA ALA A 176 12.08 25.92 -9.87
C ALA A 176 11.76 27.40 -9.69
N PHE A 177 11.85 27.92 -8.47
CA PHE A 177 11.29 29.22 -8.11
C PHE A 177 12.28 30.19 -7.45
N LEU A 178 13.42 29.74 -6.93
CA LEU A 178 14.44 30.64 -6.38
C LEU A 178 15.50 30.96 -7.45
N PRO A 179 15.85 32.24 -7.63
CA PRO A 179 16.95 32.61 -8.50
C PRO A 179 18.24 31.97 -7.98
N LYS A 180 19.08 31.50 -8.89
CA LYS A 180 20.47 31.21 -8.53
C LYS A 180 21.11 32.56 -8.25
N ASP A 181 21.59 32.77 -7.04
CA ASP A 181 22.46 33.91 -6.79
C ASP A 181 23.63 33.80 -7.79
N ASN A 182 23.73 34.80 -8.65
CA ASN A 182 24.91 34.97 -9.47
C ASN A 182 25.99 35.46 -8.51
N ASP A 183 26.75 34.53 -7.93
CA ASP A 183 28.01 34.86 -7.29
C ASP A 183 28.98 35.31 -8.40
N ASP A 184 29.15 36.64 -8.51
CA ASP A 184 30.24 37.31 -9.25
C ASP A 184 31.60 37.11 -8.56
#